data_AF-A0A8T4KTJ6-F1
#
_entry.id   AF-A0A8T4KTJ6-F1
#
_cell.length_a   1.000
_cell.length_b   1.000
_cell.length_c   1.000
_cell.angle_alpha   90.00
_cell.angle_beta   90.00
_cell.angle_gamma   90.00
#
_symmetry.space_group_name_H-M   'P 1'
#
loop_
_entity.id
_entity.type
_entity.pdbx_description
1 polymer ?
#
loop_
_entity_poly.entity_id
_entity_poly.type
_entity_poly.pdbx_seq_one_letter_code
_entity_poly.pdbx_strand_id
1 'polypeptide(L)'
;MADEVGNTKKKLAGMGEDVLKTLDKEGNPSIDIPLRTLSNVVFDKATKQLTLGNKSAKRYFFNVAHSKKFMQTMMVGGFCKSLLDEGIHASIRDMYYNLKRTLADSNENTFDEQGESDPLIVDIEVALDTLREHLHL
;
A
#
# COMPACT_ATOMS: atom_id res chain seq x y z
N MET A 1 -19.97 6.97 -1.73
CA MET A 1 -19.62 5.53 -1.63
C MET A 1 -19.31 4.90 -2.99
N ALA A 2 -20.25 4.70 -3.92
CA ALA A 2 -19.94 4.04 -5.21
C ALA A 2 -18.85 4.77 -6.03
N ASP A 3 -18.89 6.10 -6.07
CA ASP A 3 -17.89 6.91 -6.78
C ASP A 3 -16.49 6.85 -6.13
N GLU A 4 -16.41 6.69 -4.81
CA GLU A 4 -15.14 6.66 -4.07
C GLU A 4 -14.44 5.30 -4.16
N VAL A 5 -15.21 4.20 -4.17
CA VAL A 5 -14.70 2.85 -4.42
C VAL A 5 -14.15 2.74 -5.85
N GLY A 6 -14.90 3.27 -6.83
CA GLY A 6 -14.44 3.35 -8.22
C GLY A 6 -13.16 4.19 -8.38
N ASN A 7 -13.05 5.30 -7.65
CA ASN A 7 -11.84 6.11 -7.61
C ASN A 7 -10.66 5.36 -6.98
N THR A 8 -10.87 4.70 -5.84
CA THR A 8 -9.85 3.93 -5.12
C THR A 8 -9.27 2.83 -6.01
N LYS A 9 -10.15 2.11 -6.72
CA LYS A 9 -9.74 1.10 -7.70
C LYS A 9 -8.85 1.66 -8.81
N LYS A 10 -9.18 2.85 -9.34
CA LYS A 10 -8.35 3.54 -10.35
C LYS A 10 -6.99 3.96 -9.77
N LYS A 11 -6.96 4.47 -8.53
CA LYS A 11 -5.71 4.85 -7.85
C LYS A 11 -4.80 3.63 -7.61
N LEU A 12 -5.35 2.49 -7.18
CA LEU A 12 -4.62 1.22 -7.05
C LEU A 12 -4.04 0.75 -8.39
N ALA A 13 -4.84 0.78 -9.45
CA ALA A 13 -4.36 0.43 -10.80
C ALA A 13 -3.24 1.37 -11.26
N GLY A 14 -3.42 2.68 -11.07
CA GLY A 14 -2.42 3.70 -11.41
C GLY A 14 -1.08 3.49 -10.69
N MET A 15 -1.12 3.18 -9.39
CA MET A 15 0.08 2.84 -8.63
C MET A 15 0.85 1.66 -9.25
N GLY A 16 0.14 0.61 -9.66
CA GLY A 16 0.75 -0.54 -10.35
C GLY A 16 1.28 -0.20 -11.74
N GLU A 17 0.52 0.60 -12.51
CA GLU A 17 0.95 1.08 -13.83
C GLU A 17 2.21 1.94 -13.76
N ASP A 18 2.37 2.77 -12.73
CA ASP A 18 3.55 3.61 -12.57
C ASP A 18 4.81 2.80 -12.24
N VAL A 19 4.64 1.72 -11.46
CA VAL A 19 5.70 0.71 -11.25
C VAL A 19 6.05 0.02 -12.57
N LEU A 20 5.05 -0.42 -13.34
CA LEU A 20 5.26 -1.08 -14.63
C LEU A 20 5.97 -0.17 -15.64
N LYS A 21 5.53 1.09 -15.78
CA LYS A 21 6.18 2.09 -16.65
C LYS A 21 7.65 2.34 -16.28
N THR A 22 7.99 2.22 -14.99
CA THR A 22 9.38 2.36 -14.54
C THR A 22 10.21 1.14 -14.93
N LEU A 23 9.65 -0.06 -14.79
CA LEU A 23 10.28 -1.31 -15.22
C LEU A 23 10.47 -1.38 -16.74
N ASP A 24 9.49 -0.95 -17.53
CA ASP A 24 9.56 -0.90 -19.00
C ASP A 24 10.68 0.02 -19.51
N LYS A 25 11.08 1.00 -18.69
CA LYS A 25 12.19 1.91 -18.96
C LYS A 25 13.52 1.44 -18.35
N GLU A 26 13.58 0.19 -17.89
CA GLU A 26 14.73 -0.41 -17.20
C GLU A 26 15.16 0.38 -15.94
N GLY A 27 14.23 1.12 -15.35
CA GLY A 27 14.46 1.90 -14.14
C GLY A 27 14.30 1.09 -12.85
N ASN A 28 14.77 1.65 -11.74
CA ASN A 28 14.50 1.10 -10.41
C ASN A 28 13.12 1.56 -9.93
N PRO A 29 12.10 0.68 -9.86
CA PRO A 29 10.77 1.09 -9.46
C PRO A 29 10.76 1.50 -7.99
N SER A 30 9.94 2.50 -7.68
CA SER A 30 9.80 3.04 -6.34
C SER A 30 8.37 3.44 -6.05
N ILE A 31 7.98 3.37 -4.78
CA ILE A 31 6.71 3.87 -4.27
C ILE A 31 7.00 5.05 -3.35
N ASP A 32 6.30 6.16 -3.54
CA ASP A 32 6.34 7.31 -2.64
C ASP A 32 5.37 7.08 -1.46
N ILE A 33 5.90 7.14 -0.24
CA ILE A 33 5.16 6.87 0.99
C ILE A 33 5.21 8.11 1.87
N PRO A 34 4.07 8.78 2.12
CA PRO A 34 3.97 9.88 3.08
C PRO A 34 4.53 9.52 4.46
N LEU A 35 5.41 10.37 4.99
CA LEU A 35 6.03 10.15 6.29
C LEU A 35 5.06 10.47 7.42
N ARG A 36 4.75 9.47 8.25
CA ARG A 36 3.91 9.61 9.45
C ARG A 36 4.73 9.97 10.70
N THR A 37 5.63 10.93 10.57
CA THR A 37 6.46 11.41 11.70
C THR A 37 5.89 12.71 12.25
N LEU A 38 6.12 13.02 13.53
CA LEU A 38 5.71 14.30 14.13
C LEU A 38 6.22 15.51 13.33
N SER A 39 7.41 15.39 12.72
CA SER A 39 7.99 16.45 11.88
C SER A 39 7.27 16.68 10.55
N ASN A 40 6.31 15.83 10.20
CA ASN A 40 5.46 15.92 9.02
C ASN A 40 3.97 16.02 9.37
N VAL A 41 3.61 16.19 10.64
CA VAL A 41 2.22 16.43 11.04
C VAL A 41 1.99 17.94 11.16
N VAL A 42 0.95 18.44 10.51
CA VAL A 42 0.57 19.85 10.50
C VAL A 42 -0.82 20.00 11.10
N PHE A 43 -0.96 20.91 12.07
CA PHE A 43 -2.27 21.28 12.60
C PHE A 43 -2.92 22.31 11.68
N ASP A 44 -3.98 21.91 11.00
CA ASP A 44 -4.83 22.80 10.22
C ASP A 44 -5.76 23.56 11.15
N LYS A 45 -5.53 24.88 11.27
CA LYS A 45 -6.31 25.77 12.14
C LYS A 45 -7.75 25.96 11.68
N ALA A 46 -8.03 25.82 10.38
CA ALA A 46 -9.37 26.03 9.83
C ALA A 46 -10.26 24.84 10.13
N THR A 47 -9.80 23.62 9.83
CA THR A 47 -10.53 22.38 10.09
C THR A 47 -10.39 21.89 11.53
N LYS A 48 -9.41 22.42 12.28
CA LYS A 48 -8.98 21.95 13.62
C LYS A 48 -8.52 20.49 13.62
N GLN A 49 -7.98 20.02 12.50
CA GLN A 49 -7.53 18.65 12.32
C GLN A 49 -6.00 18.56 12.18
N LEU A 50 -5.46 17.39 12.52
CA LEU A 50 -4.08 17.05 12.20
C LEU A 50 -4.04 16.44 10.80
N THR A 51 -3.18 16.98 9.94
CA THR A 51 -3.00 16.53 8.57
C THR A 51 -1.54 16.15 8.34
N LEU A 52 -1.29 15.27 7.37
CA LEU A 52 0.05 15.00 6.91
C LEU A 52 0.52 16.15 6.01
N GLY A 53 1.76 16.58 6.21
CA GLY A 53 2.47 17.49 5.32
C GLY A 53 3.06 16.75 4.11
N ASN A 54 3.86 17.49 3.34
CA ASN A 54 4.29 17.06 2.01
C ASN A 54 5.55 16.18 2.00
N LYS A 55 6.06 15.74 3.16
CA LYS A 55 7.26 14.88 3.19
C LYS A 55 6.88 13.44 2.89
N SER A 56 7.49 12.87 1.86
CA SER A 56 7.43 11.44 1.54
C SER A 56 8.83 10.81 1.62
N ALA A 57 8.86 9.50 1.75
CA ALA A 57 10.05 8.69 1.52
C ALA A 57 9.80 7.71 0.38
N LYS A 58 10.85 7.42 -0.39
CA LYS A 58 10.79 6.45 -1.47
C LYS A 58 11.20 5.06 -1.00
N ARG A 59 10.31 4.09 -1.23
CA ARG A 59 10.62 2.66 -1.09
C ARG A 59 10.98 2.12 -2.47
N TYR A 60 12.24 1.79 -2.67
CA TYR A 60 12.78 1.26 -3.93
C TYR A 60 12.76 -0.26 -3.95
N PHE A 61 12.56 -0.86 -5.12
CA PHE A 61 12.64 -2.31 -5.27
C PHE A 61 14.09 -2.82 -5.26
N PHE A 62 14.99 -2.22 -6.04
CA PHE A 62 16.42 -2.55 -6.03
C PHE A 62 17.14 -1.85 -4.87
N ASN A 63 16.72 -2.18 -3.65
CA ASN A 63 17.40 -1.82 -2.41
C ASN A 63 17.14 -2.94 -1.40
N VAL A 64 18.21 -3.61 -0.95
CA VAL A 64 18.14 -4.79 -0.08
C VAL A 64 17.29 -4.57 1.16
N ALA A 65 17.36 -3.39 1.78
CA ALA A 65 16.58 -3.07 2.98
C ALA A 65 15.08 -2.84 2.68
N HIS A 66 14.72 -2.60 1.43
CA HIS A 66 13.37 -2.23 1.00
C HIS A 66 12.66 -3.35 0.22
N SER A 67 13.39 -4.24 -0.46
CA SER A 67 12.84 -5.19 -1.44
C SER A 67 11.68 -6.03 -0.87
N LYS A 68 11.83 -6.62 0.34
CA LYS A 68 10.76 -7.40 1.00
C LYS A 68 9.51 -6.53 1.19
N LYS A 69 9.66 -5.34 1.79
CA LYS A 69 8.54 -4.42 2.03
C LYS A 69 7.91 -3.89 0.74
N PHE A 70 8.70 -3.66 -0.30
CA PHE A 70 8.20 -3.23 -1.61
C PHE A 70 7.26 -4.30 -2.20
N MET A 71 7.75 -5.54 -2.27
CA MET A 71 6.96 -6.69 -2.72
C MET A 71 5.68 -6.84 -1.89
N GLN A 72 5.79 -6.84 -0.56
CA GLN A 72 4.64 -6.94 0.33
C GLN A 72 3.61 -5.83 0.11
N THR A 73 4.06 -4.59 -0.14
CA THR A 73 3.16 -3.45 -0.46
C THR A 73 2.38 -3.72 -1.75
N MET A 74 3.05 -4.23 -2.78
CA MET A 74 2.41 -4.59 -4.05
C MET A 74 1.43 -5.75 -3.88
N MET A 75 1.75 -6.74 -3.05
CA MET A 75 0.82 -7.84 -2.74
C MET A 75 -0.43 -7.35 -2.02
N VAL A 76 -0.30 -6.48 -1.01
CA VAL A 76 -1.44 -5.89 -0.30
C VAL A 76 -2.31 -5.07 -1.25
N GLY A 77 -1.70 -4.22 -2.08
CA GLY A 77 -2.44 -3.43 -3.07
C GLY A 77 -3.17 -4.29 -4.10
N GLY A 78 -2.51 -5.36 -4.58
CA GLY A 78 -3.12 -6.33 -5.49
C GLY A 78 -4.31 -7.06 -4.86
N PHE A 79 -4.21 -7.44 -3.59
CA PHE A 79 -5.30 -8.05 -2.84
C PHE A 79 -6.48 -7.08 -2.64
N CYS A 80 -6.22 -5.83 -2.25
CA CYS A 80 -7.27 -4.81 -2.15
C CYS A 80 -7.97 -4.62 -3.50
N LYS A 81 -7.20 -4.57 -4.60
CA LYS A 81 -7.77 -4.48 -5.95
C LYS A 81 -8.68 -5.66 -6.27
N SER A 82 -8.31 -6.90 -5.92
CA SER A 82 -9.16 -8.07 -6.17
C SER A 82 -10.46 -8.02 -5.36
N LEU A 83 -10.41 -7.58 -4.09
CA LEU A 83 -11.62 -7.37 -3.29
C LEU A 83 -12.59 -6.38 -3.95
N LEU A 84 -12.05 -5.30 -4.52
CA LEU A 84 -12.82 -4.27 -5.24
C LEU A 84 -13.34 -4.77 -6.60
N ASP A 85 -12.59 -5.64 -7.28
CA ASP A 85 -13.01 -6.29 -8.52
C ASP A 85 -14.18 -7.26 -8.30
N GLU A 86 -14.11 -8.03 -7.21
CA GLU A 86 -15.11 -9.04 -6.85
C GLU A 86 -16.29 -8.47 -6.05
N GLY A 87 -16.18 -7.25 -5.52
CA GLY A 87 -17.21 -6.62 -4.70
C GLY A 87 -17.37 -7.25 -3.32
N ILE A 88 -16.32 -7.87 -2.79
CA ILE A 88 -16.31 -8.54 -1.48
C ILE A 88 -15.46 -7.78 -0.47
N HIS A 89 -15.63 -8.10 0.82
CA HIS A 89 -14.86 -7.53 1.92
C HIS A 89 -14.07 -8.62 2.64
N ALA A 90 -12.92 -8.26 3.21
CA ALA A 90 -12.11 -9.16 4.01
C ALA A 90 -11.62 -8.43 5.27
N SER A 91 -11.40 -9.16 6.37
CA SER A 91 -10.72 -8.56 7.52
C SER A 91 -9.21 -8.44 7.27
N ILE A 92 -8.54 -7.57 8.02
CA ILE A 92 -7.07 -7.45 8.03
C ILE A 92 -6.39 -8.81 8.31
N ARG A 93 -7.01 -9.64 9.16
CA ARG A 93 -6.51 -10.98 9.47
C ARG A 93 -6.69 -11.95 8.31
N ASP A 94 -7.82 -11.89 7.61
CA ASP A 94 -8.06 -12.71 6.42
C ASP A 94 -7.07 -12.35 5.31
N MET A 95 -6.80 -11.06 5.11
CA MET A 95 -5.76 -10.60 4.20
C MET A 95 -4.39 -11.19 4.58
N TYR A 96 -3.99 -11.09 5.86
CA TYR A 96 -2.72 -11.66 6.33
C TYR A 96 -2.62 -13.15 6.01
N TYR A 97 -3.64 -13.96 6.31
CA TYR A 97 -3.61 -15.39 6.00
C TYR A 97 -3.63 -15.69 4.50
N ASN A 98 -4.35 -14.91 3.70
CA ASN A 98 -4.38 -15.07 2.23
C ASN A 98 -3.02 -14.76 1.58
N LEU A 99 -2.33 -13.76 2.12
CA LEU A 99 -1.06 -13.29 1.61
C LEU A 99 0.13 -14.04 2.18
N LYS A 100 0.01 -14.67 3.37
CA LYS A 100 1.04 -15.52 3.97
C LYS A 100 1.24 -16.79 3.15
N ARG A 101 2.29 -16.80 2.33
CA ARG A 101 2.67 -17.90 1.45
C ARG A 101 4.18 -18.06 1.47
N THR A 102 4.65 -19.29 1.33
CA THR A 102 6.08 -19.55 1.14
C THR A 102 6.45 -19.24 -0.30
N LEU A 103 7.51 -18.47 -0.51
CA LEU A 103 8.01 -18.16 -1.83
C LEU A 103 8.57 -19.43 -2.48
N ALA A 104 8.26 -19.64 -3.77
CA ALA A 104 8.72 -20.80 -4.52
C ALA A 104 10.25 -20.94 -4.43
N ASP A 105 10.71 -22.18 -4.30
CA ASP A 105 12.13 -22.52 -4.21
C ASP A 105 12.88 -21.86 -3.03
N SER A 106 12.17 -21.50 -1.96
CA SER A 106 12.75 -20.94 -0.74
C SER A 106 12.05 -21.44 0.53
N ASN A 107 12.66 -21.20 1.69
CA ASN A 107 12.02 -21.39 3.00
C ASN A 107 11.49 -20.06 3.59
N GLU A 108 11.41 -19.01 2.77
CA GLU A 108 11.03 -17.67 3.20
C GLU A 108 9.54 -17.43 2.93
N ASN A 109 8.85 -16.85 3.90
CA ASN A 109 7.45 -16.45 3.71
C ASN A 109 7.36 -15.01 3.19
N THR A 110 6.29 -14.74 2.45
CA THR A 110 5.89 -13.39 2.06
C THR A 110 5.56 -12.53 3.28
N PHE A 111 4.94 -13.12 4.30
CA PHE A 111 4.64 -12.51 5.60
C PHE A 111 4.86 -13.53 6.71
N ASP A 112 5.62 -13.15 7.72
CA ASP A 112 5.87 -14.02 8.87
C ASP A 112 4.86 -13.76 10.00
N GLU A 113 4.58 -12.48 10.25
CA GLU A 113 3.71 -11.99 11.31
C GLU A 113 2.75 -10.92 10.80
N GLN A 114 1.57 -10.81 11.43
CA GLN A 114 0.57 -9.78 11.09
C GLN A 114 1.13 -8.35 11.25
N GLY A 115 2.05 -8.15 12.20
CA GLY A 115 2.70 -6.85 12.41
C GLY A 115 3.51 -6.35 11.21
N GLU A 116 3.82 -7.21 10.24
CA GLU A 116 4.43 -6.81 8.97
C GLU A 116 3.42 -6.22 7.99
N SER A 117 2.16 -6.71 7.98
CA SER A 117 1.12 -6.25 7.05
C SER A 117 0.44 -4.96 7.51
N ASP A 118 0.21 -4.78 8.80
CA ASP A 118 -0.56 -3.64 9.32
C ASP A 118 0.01 -2.27 8.88
N PRO A 119 1.34 -2.01 8.97
CA PRO A 119 1.90 -0.75 8.51
C PRO A 119 1.80 -0.54 6.99
N LEU A 120 1.73 -1.62 6.21
CA LEU A 120 1.65 -1.54 4.75
C LEU A 120 0.24 -1.17 4.27
N ILE A 121 -0.80 -1.59 5.00
CA ILE A 121 -2.18 -1.14 4.74
C ILE A 121 -2.24 0.38 4.92
N VAL A 122 -1.72 0.87 6.04
CA VAL A 122 -1.66 2.31 6.32
C VAL A 122 -0.82 3.05 5.28
N ASP A 123 0.30 2.46 4.81
CA ASP A 123 1.09 3.05 3.73
C ASP A 123 0.26 3.23 2.44
N ILE A 124 -0.58 2.25 2.09
CA ILE A 124 -1.47 2.33 0.91
C ILE A 124 -2.58 3.36 1.12
N GLU A 125 -3.21 3.40 2.30
CA GLU A 125 -4.22 4.40 2.64
C GLU A 125 -3.69 5.82 2.39
N VAL A 126 -2.50 6.13 2.93
CA VAL A 126 -1.92 7.47 2.80
C VAL A 126 -1.35 7.73 1.41
N ALA A 127 -0.77 6.73 0.75
CA ALA A 127 -0.20 6.89 -0.59
C ALA A 127 -1.30 7.12 -1.65
N LEU A 128 -2.46 6.50 -1.46
CA LEU A 128 -3.61 6.65 -2.36
C LEU A 128 -4.60 7.70 -1.89
N ASP A 129 -4.40 8.35 -0.74
CA ASP A 129 -5.36 9.29 -0.16
C ASP A 129 -6.78 8.69 -0.14
N THR A 130 -6.90 7.57 0.57
CA THR A 130 -8.15 6.81 0.71
C THR A 130 -8.28 6.21 2.10
N LEU A 131 -9.50 5.84 2.47
CA LEU A 131 -9.80 5.13 3.72
C LEU A 131 -9.73 3.62 3.50
N ARG A 132 -9.34 2.86 4.53
CA ARG A 132 -9.30 1.38 4.47
C ARG A 132 -10.62 0.76 4.07
N GLU A 133 -11.73 1.35 4.52
CA GLU A 133 -13.07 0.84 4.22
C GLU A 133 -13.36 0.90 2.70
N HIS A 134 -12.73 1.86 2.00
CA HIS A 134 -12.82 1.98 0.54
C HIS A 134 -11.86 1.03 -0.20
N LEU A 135 -10.92 0.40 0.51
CA LEU A 135 -10.11 -0.74 0.02
C LEU A 135 -10.80 -2.09 0.25
N HIS A 136 -12.02 -2.08 0.81
CA HIS A 136 -12.77 -3.26 1.24
C HIS A 136 -12.09 -4.09 2.35
N LEU A 137 -11.25 -3.42 3.16
CA LEU A 137 -10.63 -3.96 4.37
C LEU A 137 -11.27 -3.43 5.66
#